data_AF-A0A7K0V1Z6-F1
#
_entry.id   AF-A0A7K0V1Z6-F1
#
_cell.length_a   1.000
_cell.length_b   1.000
_cell.length_c   1.000
_cell.angle_alpha   90.00
_cell.angle_beta   90.00
_cell.angle_gamma   90.00
#
_symmetry.space_group_name_H-M   'P 1'
#
loop_
_entity.id
_entity.type
_entity.pdbx_description
1 polymer ?
#
loop_
_entity_poly.entity_id
_entity_poly.type
_entity_poly.pdbx_seq_one_letter_code
_entity_poly.pdbx_strand_id
1 'polypeptide(L)'
;MATEFLNGTSAPAVPIIDLVVSEEDRVAVAKRHKRRRASVAIRYVFLTLLAAIILFPIYITIVNSLLTPLQIAARPPFFFPTKPTWGAYSDAWTSGHMSLYLMNSVIVTFLIVTGQIVTA
;
A
#
# COMPACT_ATOMS: atom_id res chain seq x y z
N MET A 1 -66.01 36.43 -5.38
CA MET A 1 -64.55 36.55 -5.58
C MET A 1 -63.87 36.80 -4.24
N ALA A 2 -63.73 35.79 -3.34
CA ALA A 2 -62.82 35.80 -2.17
C ALA A 2 -62.91 34.55 -1.25
N THR A 3 -63.15 33.33 -1.73
CA THR A 3 -63.25 32.14 -0.83
C THR A 3 -62.26 31.01 -1.14
N GLU A 4 -61.34 31.17 -2.10
CA GLU A 4 -60.40 30.09 -2.51
C GLU A 4 -58.99 30.21 -1.91
N PHE A 5 -58.66 31.25 -1.15
CA PHE A 5 -57.28 31.55 -0.76
C PHE A 5 -56.83 31.03 0.63
N LEU A 6 -57.62 30.21 1.32
CA LEU A 6 -57.24 29.64 2.63
C LEU A 6 -57.09 28.11 2.61
N ASN A 7 -56.79 27.49 1.47
CA ASN A 7 -56.32 26.10 1.45
C ASN A 7 -54.79 26.06 1.66
N GLY A 8 -54.35 26.68 2.77
CA GLY A 8 -52.96 26.72 3.18
C GLY A 8 -52.56 25.39 3.80
N THR A 9 -51.81 24.58 3.04
CA THR A 9 -50.71 23.73 3.51
C THR A 9 -50.77 23.30 4.99
N SER A 10 -51.69 22.40 5.34
CA SER A 10 -51.57 21.65 6.58
C SER A 10 -50.44 20.64 6.39
N ALA A 11 -49.22 21.03 6.77
CA ALA A 11 -48.13 20.09 6.92
C ALA A 11 -48.64 18.92 7.81
N PRO A 12 -48.46 17.66 7.40
CA PRO A 12 -48.94 16.54 8.20
C PRO A 12 -48.33 16.64 9.60
N ALA A 13 -49.18 16.57 10.63
CA ALA A 13 -48.73 16.49 12.02
C ALA A 13 -48.01 15.15 12.21
N VAL A 14 -46.72 15.09 11.89
CA VAL A 14 -45.87 13.92 12.12
C VAL A 14 -45.83 13.70 13.63
N PRO A 15 -46.23 12.51 14.12
CA PRO A 15 -46.24 12.25 15.55
C PRO A 15 -44.82 12.37 16.11
N ILE A 16 -44.67 13.01 17.27
CA ILE A 16 -43.38 13.28 17.92
C ILE A 16 -42.53 12.00 18.06
N ILE A 17 -43.19 10.84 18.21
CA ILE A 17 -42.55 9.52 18.29
C ILE A 17 -41.72 9.21 17.04
N ASP A 18 -42.21 9.52 15.84
CA ASP A 18 -41.47 9.24 14.59
C ASP A 18 -40.24 10.14 14.45
N LEU A 19 -40.29 11.36 14.99
CA LEU A 19 -39.14 12.26 15.02
C LEU A 19 -38.07 11.76 16.01
N VAL A 20 -38.49 11.24 17.16
CA VAL A 20 -37.57 10.67 18.16
C VAL A 20 -36.94 9.36 17.65
N VAL A 21 -37.74 8.45 17.06
CA VAL A 21 -37.25 7.20 16.47
C VAL A 21 -36.29 7.49 15.31
N SER A 22 -36.62 8.46 14.46
CA SER A 22 -35.74 8.90 13.37
C SER A 22 -34.39 9.43 13.89
N GLU A 23 -34.37 10.20 14.98
CA GLU A 23 -33.11 10.67 15.57
C GLU A 23 -32.28 9.53 16.17
N GLU A 24 -32.92 8.57 16.85
CA GLU A 24 -32.22 7.38 17.38
C GLU A 24 -31.61 6.51 16.26
N ASP A 25 -32.37 6.27 15.19
CA ASP A 25 -31.90 5.52 14.01
C ASP A 25 -30.76 6.25 13.30
N ARG A 26 -30.83 7.58 13.16
CA ARG A 26 -29.78 8.41 12.56
C ARG A 26 -28.48 8.34 13.38
N VAL A 27 -28.59 8.40 14.71
CA VAL A 27 -27.44 8.26 15.62
C VAL A 27 -26.84 6.85 15.55
N ALA A 28 -27.67 5.81 15.52
CA ALA A 28 -27.23 4.42 15.42
C ALA A 28 -26.52 4.12 14.09
N VAL A 29 -27.08 4.60 12.98
CA VAL A 29 -26.51 4.47 11.63
C VAL A 29 -25.18 5.21 11.54
N ALA A 30 -25.10 6.47 12.01
CA ALA A 30 -23.86 7.24 12.02
C ALA A 30 -22.74 6.56 12.84
N LYS A 31 -23.08 6.01 14.02
CA LYS A 31 -22.14 5.28 14.89
C LYS A 31 -21.65 3.99 14.22
N ARG A 32 -22.52 3.26 13.50
CA ARG A 32 -22.17 2.06 12.74
C ARG A 32 -21.23 2.37 11.57
N HIS A 33 -21.47 3.45 10.83
CA HIS A 33 -20.57 3.92 9.76
C HIS A 33 -19.20 4.35 10.30
N LYS A 34 -19.17 5.08 11.43
CA LYS A 34 -17.90 5.52 12.06
C LYS A 34 -17.07 4.33 12.54
N ARG A 35 -17.70 3.32 13.16
CA ARG A 35 -17.03 2.07 13.57
C ARG A 35 -16.47 1.29 12.38
N ARG A 36 -17.23 1.20 11.28
CA ARG A 36 -16.76 0.54 10.05
C ARG A 36 -15.57 1.27 9.44
N ARG A 37 -15.59 2.60 9.35
CA ARG A 37 -14.46 3.40 8.84
C ARG A 37 -13.21 3.27 9.72
N ALA A 38 -13.37 3.29 11.04
CA ALA A 38 -12.26 3.10 11.97
C ALA A 38 -11.63 1.71 11.85
N SER A 39 -12.45 0.66 11.75
CA SER A 39 -11.96 -0.72 11.54
C SER A 39 -11.17 -0.85 10.23
N VAL A 40 -11.64 -0.22 9.15
CA VAL A 40 -10.93 -0.19 7.87
C VAL A 40 -9.60 0.55 8.00
N ALA A 41 -9.60 1.74 8.62
CA ALA A 41 -8.37 2.51 8.83
C ALA A 41 -7.33 1.74 9.65
N ILE A 42 -7.74 1.11 10.76
CA ILE A 42 -6.85 0.28 11.60
C ILE A 42 -6.26 -0.87 10.78
N ARG A 43 -7.07 -1.55 9.96
CA ARG A 43 -6.60 -2.64 9.10
C ARG A 43 -5.57 -2.15 8.08
N TYR A 44 -5.80 -1.01 7.44
CA TYR A 44 -4.85 -0.45 6.48
C TYR A 44 -3.55 -0.01 7.17
N VAL A 45 -3.63 0.67 8.32
CA VAL A 45 -2.43 1.05 9.09
C VAL A 45 -1.63 -0.19 9.48
N PHE A 46 -2.28 -1.24 9.97
CA PHE A 46 -1.62 -2.49 10.31
C PHE A 46 -0.95 -3.15 9.09
N LEU A 47 -1.64 -3.24 7.95
CA LEU A 47 -1.07 -3.77 6.70
C LEU A 47 0.11 -2.94 6.21
N THR A 48 0.03 -1.62 6.29
CA THR A 48 1.12 -0.72 5.91
C THR A 48 2.34 -0.88 6.82
N LEU A 49 2.14 -1.01 8.13
CA LEU A 49 3.23 -1.27 9.08
C LEU A 49 3.89 -2.61 8.81
N LEU A 50 3.09 -3.66 8.57
CA LEU A 50 3.61 -4.98 8.24
C LEU A 50 4.40 -4.96 6.92
N ALA A 51 3.87 -4.29 5.90
CA ALA A 51 4.58 -4.06 4.65
C ALA A 51 5.90 -3.32 4.89
N ALA A 52 5.91 -2.25 5.69
CA ALA A 52 7.13 -1.50 6.01
C ALA A 52 8.19 -2.38 6.69
N ILE A 53 7.80 -3.27 7.62
CA ILE A 53 8.72 -4.22 8.27
C ILE A 53 9.33 -5.19 7.25
N ILE A 54 8.53 -5.70 6.31
CA ILE A 54 9.00 -6.61 5.25
C ILE A 54 9.87 -5.88 4.22
N LEU A 55 9.54 -4.64 3.89
CA LEU A 55 10.28 -3.82 2.94
C LEU A 55 11.58 -3.25 3.53
N PHE A 56 11.68 -3.12 4.85
CA PHE A 56 12.87 -2.60 5.52
C PHE A 56 14.17 -3.34 5.14
N PRO A 57 14.26 -4.69 5.18
CA PRO A 57 15.48 -5.38 4.73
C PRO A 57 15.77 -5.14 3.24
N ILE A 58 14.74 -5.03 2.39
CA ILE A 58 14.91 -4.71 0.96
C ILE A 58 15.46 -3.29 0.78
N TYR A 59 15.00 -2.34 1.59
CA TYR A 59 15.53 -0.98 1.59
C TYR A 59 17.03 -0.98 1.95
N ILE A 60 17.42 -1.73 2.98
CA ILE A 60 18.83 -1.85 3.38
C ILE A 60 19.69 -2.50 2.29
N THR A 61 19.19 -3.54 1.59
CA THR A 61 19.96 -4.16 0.50
C THR A 61 20.17 -3.21 -0.67
N ILE A 62 19.16 -2.40 -1.03
CA ILE A 62 19.28 -1.38 -2.08
C ILE A 62 20.27 -0.28 -1.67
N VAL A 63 20.21 0.19 -0.42
CA VAL A 63 21.17 1.18 0.08
C VAL A 63 22.58 0.60 0.04
N ASN A 64 22.77 -0.64 0.50
CA ASN A 64 24.07 -1.30 0.49
C ASN A 64 24.60 -1.56 -0.92
N SER A 65 23.75 -1.86 -1.91
CA SER A 65 24.19 -2.06 -3.29
C SER A 65 24.70 -0.79 -3.96
N LEU A 66 24.35 0.39 -3.42
CA LEU A 66 24.80 1.69 -3.88
C LEU A 66 26.06 2.20 -3.13
N LEU A 67 26.46 1.52 -2.05
CA LEU A 67 27.62 1.87 -1.23
C LEU A 67 28.88 1.12 -1.69
N THR A 68 30.05 1.77 -1.55
CA THR A 68 31.33 1.11 -1.82
C THR A 68 31.70 0.10 -0.72
N PRO A 69 32.50 -0.95 -1.00
CA PRO A 69 32.93 -1.93 0.02
C PRO A 69 33.62 -1.29 1.24
N LEU A 70 34.39 -0.21 1.02
CA LEU A 70 35.05 0.55 2.08
C LEU A 70 34.06 1.35 2.95
N GLN A 71 32.95 1.82 2.37
CA GLN A 71 31.88 2.51 3.11
C GLN A 71 30.97 1.55 3.86
N ILE A 72 30.76 0.33 3.35
CA ILE A 72 30.06 -0.75 4.06
C ILE A 72 30.86 -1.17 5.31
N ALA A 73 32.19 -1.17 5.23
CA ALA A 73 33.08 -1.47 6.36
C ALA A 73 33.28 -0.31 7.35
N ALA A 74 32.77 0.90 7.05
CA ALA A 74 32.92 2.06 7.90
C ALA A 74 32.06 1.97 9.18
N ARG A 75 32.59 2.50 10.29
CA ARG A 75 31.88 2.64 11.57
C ARG A 75 31.74 4.13 11.88
N PRO A 76 30.53 4.71 12.01
CA PRO A 76 29.20 4.09 12.02
C PRO A 76 28.63 3.75 10.62
N PRO A 77 27.70 2.79 10.51
CA PRO A 77 27.08 2.39 9.24
C PRO A 77 26.17 3.48 8.66
N PHE A 78 26.24 3.70 7.35
CA PHE A 78 25.44 4.70 6.65
C PHE A 78 24.04 4.14 6.29
N PHE A 79 22.98 4.69 6.91
CA PHE A 79 21.59 4.36 6.56
C PHE A 79 21.04 5.15 5.36
N PHE A 80 21.79 6.16 4.90
CA PHE A 80 21.48 6.97 3.74
C PHE A 80 22.77 7.18 2.92
N PRO A 81 22.78 6.82 1.62
CA PRO A 81 23.97 6.95 0.79
C PRO A 81 24.24 8.42 0.49
N THR A 82 25.23 9.03 1.16
CA THR A 82 25.64 10.42 0.92
C THR A 82 26.37 10.60 -0.42
N LYS A 83 26.95 9.52 -0.96
CA LYS A 83 27.60 9.47 -2.28
C LYS A 83 27.25 8.15 -2.98
N PRO A 84 26.11 8.06 -3.68
CA PRO A 84 25.75 6.86 -4.43
C PRO A 84 26.78 6.59 -5.53
N THR A 85 27.39 5.39 -5.51
CA THR A 85 28.40 5.01 -6.52
C THR A 85 27.85 3.97 -7.47
N TRP A 86 27.69 4.35 -8.75
CA TRP A 86 27.32 3.43 -9.82
C TRP A 86 28.48 2.51 -10.27
N GLY A 87 29.71 2.81 -9.83
CA GLY A 87 30.91 2.04 -10.15
C GLY A 87 30.81 0.57 -9.73
N ALA A 88 30.18 0.27 -8.59
CA ALA A 88 29.98 -1.11 -8.15
C ALA A 88 29.17 -1.96 -9.15
N TYR A 89 28.18 -1.35 -9.84
CA TYR A 89 27.42 -2.02 -10.89
C TYR A 89 28.24 -2.20 -12.16
N SER A 90 29.05 -1.20 -12.54
CA SER A 90 29.97 -1.30 -13.68
C SER A 90 30.99 -2.41 -13.46
N ASP A 91 31.60 -2.47 -12.27
CA ASP A 91 32.59 -3.50 -11.90
C ASP A 91 31.97 -4.89 -11.85
N ALA A 92 30.74 -5.03 -11.34
CA ALA A 92 30.00 -6.28 -11.39
C ALA A 92 29.75 -6.74 -12.84
N TRP A 93 29.45 -5.80 -13.74
CA TRP A 93 29.16 -6.11 -15.14
C TRP A 93 30.41 -6.50 -15.93
N THR A 94 31.54 -5.82 -15.72
CA THR A 94 32.79 -6.05 -16.46
C THR A 94 33.68 -7.11 -15.82
N SER A 95 33.96 -6.99 -14.52
CA SER A 95 34.85 -7.89 -13.79
C SER A 95 34.12 -9.12 -13.24
N GLY A 96 32.85 -8.94 -12.86
CA GLY A 96 32.03 -10.00 -12.27
C GLY A 96 31.33 -10.92 -13.27
N HIS A 97 31.50 -10.73 -14.58
CA HIS A 97 30.84 -11.51 -15.63
C HIS A 97 29.30 -11.59 -15.46
N MET A 98 28.67 -10.55 -14.91
CA MET A 98 27.24 -10.55 -14.61
C MET A 98 26.36 -10.88 -15.82
N SER A 99 26.78 -10.46 -17.02
CA SER A 99 26.09 -10.76 -18.28
C SER A 99 25.99 -12.27 -18.57
N LEU A 100 27.07 -13.03 -18.30
CA LEU A 100 27.07 -14.48 -18.48
C LEU A 100 26.14 -15.17 -17.48
N TYR A 101 26.15 -14.75 -16.22
CA TYR A 101 25.26 -15.32 -15.21
C TYR A 101 23.79 -15.04 -15.51
N LEU A 102 23.45 -13.81 -15.89
CA LEU A 102 22.09 -13.46 -16.29
C LEU A 102 21.64 -14.25 -17.53
N MET A 103 22.51 -14.41 -18.53
CA MET A 103 22.18 -15.18 -19.73
C MET A 103 21.97 -16.67 -19.41
N ASN A 104 22.82 -17.25 -18.57
CA ASN A 104 22.65 -18.63 -18.11
C ASN A 104 21.32 -18.81 -17.38
N SER A 105 20.94 -17.88 -16.49
CA SER A 105 19.64 -17.93 -15.81
C SER A 105 18.47 -17.84 -16.79
N VAL A 106 18.53 -16.93 -17.77
CA VAL A 106 17.49 -16.80 -18.80
C VAL A 106 17.34 -18.10 -19.59
N ILE A 107 18.45 -18.68 -20.06
CA ILE A 107 18.43 -19.93 -20.83
C ILE A 107 17.85 -21.07 -19.97
N VAL A 108 18.34 -21.25 -18.74
CA VAL A 108 17.89 -22.32 -17.86
C VAL A 108 16.41 -22.16 -17.51
N THR A 109 15.97 -20.97 -17.13
CA THR A 109 14.55 -20.71 -16.83
C THR A 109 13.68 -20.93 -18.07
N PHE A 110 14.11 -20.49 -19.25
CA PHE A 110 13.37 -20.69 -20.49
C PHE A 110 13.22 -22.18 -20.84
N LEU A 111 14.30 -22.95 -20.73
CA LEU A 111 14.27 -24.40 -20.97
C LEU A 111 13.34 -25.12 -19.98
N ILE A 112 13.40 -24.74 -18.69
CA ILE A 112 12.53 -25.33 -17.65
C ILE A 112 11.06 -25.00 -17.94
N VAL A 113 10.72 -23.74 -18.19
CA VAL A 113 9.34 -23.32 -18.46
C VAL A 113 8.80 -23.99 -19.72
N THR A 114 9.61 -24.07 -20.78
CA THR A 114 9.22 -24.75 -22.02
C THR A 114 9.00 -26.24 -21.77
N GLY A 115 9.91 -26.89 -21.05
CA GLY A 115 9.76 -28.30 -20.68
C GLY A 115 8.51 -28.56 -19.82
N GLN A 116 8.21 -27.67 -18.86
CA GLN A 116 7.00 -27.73 -18.05
C GLN A 116 5.73 -27.61 -18.90
N ILE A 117 5.69 -26.66 -19.83
CA ILE A 117 4.52 -26.47 -20.71
C ILE A 117 4.30 -27.67 -21.65
N VAL A 118 5.38 -28.28 -22.14
CA VAL A 118 5.29 -29.46 -23.03
C VAL A 118 4.87 -30.72 -22.26
N THR A 119 5.22 -30.81 -20.98
CA THR A 119 4.93 -31.99 -20.13
C THR A 119 3.55 -31.91 -19.47
N ALA A 120 3.07 -30.69 -19.17
CA ALA A 120 1.76 -30.42 -18.56
C ALA A 120 0.59 -30.80 -19.47
#